data_AF-A0A8T3WL39-F1
#
_entry.id   AF-A0A8T3WL39-F1
#
_cell.length_a   1.000
_cell.length_b   1.000
_cell.length_c   1.000
_cell.angle_alpha   90.00
_cell.angle_beta   90.00
_cell.angle_gamma   90.00
#
_symmetry.space_group_name_H-M   'P 1'
#
loop_
_entity.id
_entity.type
_entity.pdbx_description
1 polymer ?
#
loop_
_entity_poly.entity_id
_entity_poly.type
_entity_poly.pdbx_seq_one_letter_code
_entity_poly.pdbx_strand_id
1 'polypeptide(L)'
;MSTAFVVLGFALKENMTLDYKLKNFPSWLIVVVIPFILVLTGFFGFARLIELSGAIALGIIFIMILIMHSRAKKLGDRIPEYNLSGNKFLKIILFIILLIGIIHAIGGI
;
A
#
# COMPACT_ATOMS: atom_id res chain seq x y z
N MET A 1 18.82 9.54 9.81
CA MET A 1 17.54 9.72 9.07
C MET A 1 17.76 10.01 7.59
N SER A 2 18.74 10.85 7.19
CA SER A 2 19.03 11.11 5.76
C SER A 2 19.48 9.86 4.96
N THR A 3 20.36 9.04 5.52
CA THR A 3 20.83 7.79 4.88
C THR A 3 19.70 6.82 4.59
N ALA A 4 18.80 6.58 5.56
CA ALA A 4 17.64 5.71 5.40
C ALA A 4 16.67 6.20 4.30
N PHE A 5 16.47 7.53 4.21
CA PHE A 5 15.63 8.13 3.16
C PHE A 5 16.22 7.89 1.76
N VAL A 6 17.53 8.09 1.60
CA VAL A 6 18.22 7.88 0.31
C VAL A 6 18.20 6.40 -0.08
N VAL A 7 18.49 5.50 0.85
CA VAL A 7 18.46 4.04 0.61
C VAL A 7 17.06 3.58 0.19
N LEU A 8 16.01 4.05 0.87
CA LEU A 8 14.63 3.72 0.52
C LEU A 8 14.25 4.25 -0.87
N GLY A 9 14.70 5.46 -1.21
CA GLY A 9 14.52 6.02 -2.55
C GLY A 9 15.16 5.17 -3.64
N PHE A 10 16.38 4.68 -3.42
CA PHE A 10 17.04 3.75 -4.34
C PHE A 10 16.29 2.42 -4.45
N ALA A 11 15.89 1.83 -3.32
CA ALA A 11 15.12 0.59 -3.32
C ALA A 11 13.79 0.74 -4.09
N LEU A 12 13.09 1.86 -3.94
CA LEU A 12 11.85 2.12 -4.66
C LEU A 12 12.11 2.32 -6.17
N LYS A 13 13.17 3.04 -6.54
CA LYS A 13 13.58 3.21 -7.94
C LYS A 13 13.90 1.86 -8.58
N GLU A 14 14.68 1.02 -7.90
CA GLU A 14 15.04 -0.32 -8.37
C GLU A 14 13.81 -1.21 -8.50
N ASN A 15 12.88 -1.16 -7.53
CA ASN A 15 11.62 -1.89 -7.64
C ASN A 15 10.84 -1.48 -8.92
N MET A 16 10.76 -0.19 -9.22
CA MET A 16 10.15 0.30 -10.45
C MET A 16 10.87 -0.17 -11.72
N THR A 17 12.19 -0.21 -11.71
CA THR A 17 12.99 -0.60 -12.88
C THR A 17 13.02 -2.12 -13.09
N LEU A 18 13.11 -2.91 -12.02
CA LEU A 18 13.26 -4.36 -12.07
C LEU A 18 11.88 -5.05 -12.14
N ASP A 19 10.95 -4.71 -11.25
CA ASP A 19 9.66 -5.40 -11.16
C ASP A 19 8.67 -4.83 -12.18
N TYR A 20 8.57 -3.50 -12.23
CA TYR A 20 7.65 -2.81 -13.15
C TYR A 20 8.25 -2.50 -14.52
N LYS A 21 9.52 -2.85 -14.77
CA LYS A 21 10.23 -2.68 -16.05
C LYS A 21 10.22 -1.24 -16.58
N LEU A 22 10.13 -0.25 -15.69
CA LEU A 22 10.16 1.18 -16.04
C LEU A 22 11.60 1.63 -16.35
N LYS A 23 11.75 2.57 -17.29
CA LYS A 23 13.05 3.16 -17.61
C LYS A 23 13.59 3.97 -16.43
N ASN A 24 14.91 4.09 -16.33
CA ASN A 24 15.58 4.76 -15.20
C ASN A 24 15.08 6.19 -14.91
N PHE A 25 14.84 7.00 -15.94
CA PHE A 25 14.41 8.39 -15.78
C PHE A 25 13.00 8.53 -15.20
N PRO A 26 11.95 7.88 -15.75
CA PRO A 26 10.62 7.94 -15.13
C PRO A 26 10.58 7.30 -13.74
N SER A 27 11.33 6.22 -13.49
CA SER A 27 11.44 5.62 -12.14
C SER A 27 11.98 6.64 -11.13
N TRP A 28 13.08 7.33 -11.47
CA TRP A 28 13.65 8.37 -10.61
C TRP A 28 12.68 9.54 -10.40
N LEU A 29 12.02 9.98 -11.47
CA LEU A 29 11.08 11.10 -11.41
C LEU A 29 9.92 10.79 -10.47
N ILE A 30 9.33 9.59 -10.55
CA ILE A 30 8.22 9.18 -9.68
C ILE A 30 8.66 9.16 -8.21
N VAL A 31 9.82 8.59 -7.91
CA VAL A 31 10.37 8.47 -6.55
C VAL A 31 10.64 9.84 -5.92
N VAL A 32 11.09 10.83 -6.70
CA VAL A 32 11.42 12.16 -6.19
C VAL A 32 10.22 13.10 -6.17
N VAL A 33 9.41 13.10 -7.23
CA VAL A 33 8.31 14.06 -7.42
C VAL A 33 7.16 13.79 -6.47
N ILE A 34 6.83 12.53 -6.17
CA ILE A 34 5.70 12.23 -5.27
C ILE A 34 5.95 12.79 -3.85
N PRO A 35 7.07 12.48 -3.16
CA PRO A 35 7.37 13.09 -1.87
C PRO A 35 7.47 14.62 -1.93
N PHE A 36 8.01 15.16 -3.03
CA PHE A 36 8.15 16.61 -3.19
C PHE A 36 6.79 17.31 -3.29
N ILE A 37 5.85 16.76 -4.07
CA ILE A 37 4.47 17.28 -4.15
C ILE A 37 3.80 17.24 -2.77
N LEU A 38 3.95 16.14 -2.03
CA LEU A 38 3.38 16.03 -0.68
C LEU A 38 3.89 17.13 0.24
N VAL A 39 5.19 17.44 0.21
CA VAL A 39 5.76 18.56 0.97
C VAL A 39 5.20 19.91 0.51
N LEU A 40 5.04 20.12 -0.80
CA LEU A 40 4.49 21.37 -1.34
C LEU A 40 3.02 21.61 -1.00
N THR A 41 2.22 20.54 -0.85
CA THR A 41 0.79 20.65 -0.46
C THR A 41 0.57 21.11 0.98
N GLY A 42 1.62 21.42 1.73
CA GLY A 42 1.51 21.95 3.09
C GLY A 42 1.24 20.89 4.15
N PHE A 43 1.56 19.62 3.86
CA PHE A 43 1.63 18.56 4.86
C PHE A 43 2.77 18.83 5.84
N PHE A 44 2.51 19.66 6.84
CA PHE A 44 3.46 19.93 7.91
C PHE A 44 3.15 19.00 9.08
N GLY A 45 4.00 17.98 9.25
CA GLY A 45 3.94 17.09 10.42
C GLY A 45 4.40 15.68 10.11
N PHE A 46 5.52 15.27 10.70
CA PHE A 46 6.03 13.91 10.61
C PHE A 46 4.98 12.86 11.03
N ALA A 47 4.23 13.14 12.11
CA ALA A 47 3.15 12.26 12.58
C ALA A 47 2.07 12.07 11.51
N ARG A 48 1.56 13.16 10.93
CA ARG A 48 0.52 13.12 9.89
C ARG A 48 0.98 12.39 8.63
N LEU A 49 2.26 12.51 8.27
CA LEU A 49 2.84 11.80 7.13
C LEU A 49 2.96 10.28 7.39
N ILE A 50 3.32 9.89 8.61
CA ILE A 50 3.30 8.47 9.03
C ILE A 50 1.87 7.94 9.08
N GLU A 51 0.93 8.69 9.63
CA GLU A 51 -0.49 8.30 9.70
C GLU A 51 -1.07 8.06 8.30
N LEU A 52 -0.84 9.00 7.37
CA LEU A 52 -1.30 8.89 5.99
C LEU A 52 -0.65 7.69 5.27
N SER A 53 0.68 7.61 5.29
CA SER A 53 1.40 6.55 4.59
C SER A 53 1.09 5.16 5.18
N GLY A 54 0.97 5.06 6.50
CA GLY A 54 0.59 3.83 7.20
C GLY A 54 -0.84 3.40 6.87
N ALA A 55 -1.81 4.31 6.93
CA ALA A 55 -3.20 4.01 6.62
C ALA A 55 -3.39 3.55 5.16
N ILE A 56 -2.75 4.23 4.20
CA ILE A 56 -2.84 3.87 2.79
C ILE A 56 -2.11 2.55 2.52
N ALA A 57 -0.85 2.41 2.96
CA ALA A 57 -0.05 1.22 2.66
C ALA A 57 -0.64 -0.04 3.30
N LEU A 58 -0.91 0.00 4.62
CA LEU A 58 -1.49 -1.15 5.32
C LEU A 58 -2.92 -1.42 4.85
N GLY A 59 -3.71 -0.36 4.63
CA GLY A 59 -5.07 -0.49 4.12
C GLY A 59 -5.14 -1.24 2.79
N ILE A 60 -4.31 -0.84 1.82
CA ILE A 60 -4.23 -1.50 0.51
C ILE A 60 -3.72 -2.94 0.66
N ILE A 61 -2.66 -3.18 1.45
CA ILE A 61 -2.10 -4.53 1.66
C ILE A 61 -3.16 -5.47 2.25
N PHE A 62 -3.87 -5.05 3.30
CA PHE A 62 -4.89 -5.90 3.91
C PHE A 62 -6.10 -6.12 3.00
N ILE A 63 -6.51 -5.11 2.24
CA ILE A 63 -7.55 -5.27 1.21
C ILE A 63 -7.11 -6.30 0.17
N MET A 64 -5.87 -6.22 -0.32
CA MET A 64 -5.31 -7.21 -1.24
C MET A 64 -5.33 -8.62 -0.64
N ILE A 65 -4.93 -8.78 0.62
CA ILE A 65 -4.96 -10.09 1.32
C ILE A 65 -6.39 -10.65 1.38
N LEU A 66 -7.40 -9.83 1.71
CA LEU A 66 -8.80 -10.27 1.75
C LEU A 66 -9.32 -10.74 0.39
N ILE A 67 -8.94 -10.03 -0.68
CA ILE A 67 -9.27 -10.39 -2.07
C ILE A 67 -8.53 -11.67 -2.48
N MET A 68 -7.22 -11.73 -2.23
CA MET A 68 -6.37 -12.90 -2.53
C MET A 68 -6.90 -14.15 -1.83
N HIS A 69 -7.22 -14.08 -0.54
CA HIS A 69 -7.81 -15.18 0.21
C HIS A 69 -9.15 -15.65 -0.41
N SER A 70 -9.96 -14.73 -0.91
CA SER A 70 -11.24 -15.07 -1.55
C SER A 70 -11.05 -15.65 -2.96
N ARG A 71 -10.02 -15.22 -3.69
CA ARG A 71 -9.66 -15.71 -5.02
C ARG A 71 -8.97 -17.06 -4.97
N ALA A 72 -8.05 -17.28 -4.02
CA ALA A 72 -7.31 -18.53 -3.85
C ALA A 72 -8.25 -19.75 -3.67
N LYS A 73 -9.41 -19.56 -3.03
CA LYS A 73 -10.42 -20.62 -2.88
C LYS A 73 -11.18 -20.97 -4.15
N LYS A 74 -11.20 -20.08 -5.14
CA LYS A 74 -11.95 -20.25 -6.40
C LYS A 74 -11.04 -20.58 -7.59
N LEU A 75 -9.82 -20.05 -7.57
CA LEU A 75 -8.86 -20.08 -8.66
C LEU A 75 -7.62 -20.94 -8.34
N GLY A 76 -7.62 -21.65 -7.20
CA GLY A 76 -6.49 -22.47 -6.79
C GLY A 76 -6.44 -23.78 -7.57
N ASP A 77 -5.25 -24.13 -8.06
CA ASP A 77 -4.99 -25.38 -8.79
C ASP A 77 -4.95 -26.63 -7.90
N ARG A 78 -5.02 -26.44 -6.57
CA ARG A 78 -5.03 -27.51 -5.57
C ARG A 78 -6.13 -27.28 -4.54
N ILE A 79 -6.67 -28.37 -4.02
CA ILE A 79 -7.57 -28.35 -2.87
C ILE A 79 -6.74 -27.92 -1.65
N PRO A 80 -7.14 -26.88 -0.90
CA PRO A 80 -6.38 -26.41 0.24
C PRO A 80 -6.33 -27.50 1.32
N GLU A 81 -5.13 -27.77 1.83
CA GLU A 81 -4.88 -28.75 2.90
C GLU A 81 -5.60 -28.36 4.20
N TYR A 82 -5.89 -27.06 4.37
CA TYR A 82 -6.68 -26.52 5.46
C TYR A 82 -7.73 -25.54 4.93
N ASN A 83 -9.00 -25.93 4.99
CA ASN A 83 -10.13 -25.09 4.56
C ASN A 83 -10.78 -24.42 5.78
N LEU A 84 -10.26 -23.26 6.16
CA LEU A 84 -10.97 -22.36 7.07
C LEU A 84 -12.26 -21.88 6.40
N SER A 85 -13.41 -22.16 6.98
CA SER A 85 -14.70 -21.58 6.57
C SER A 85 -14.69 -20.06 6.84
N GLY A 86 -14.07 -19.32 5.93
CA GLY A 86 -13.91 -17.88 6.07
C GLY A 86 -15.28 -17.19 6.09
N ASN A 87 -15.70 -16.71 7.25
CA ASN A 87 -16.96 -16.00 7.42
C ASN A 87 -17.00 -14.77 6.49
N LYS A 88 -17.91 -14.78 5.51
CA LYS A 88 -18.06 -13.68 4.55
C LYS A 88 -18.38 -12.36 5.25
N PHE A 89 -19.14 -12.40 6.34
CA PHE A 89 -19.50 -11.23 7.14
C PHE A 89 -18.27 -10.55 7.73
N LEU A 90 -17.38 -11.32 8.38
CA LEU A 90 -16.12 -10.78 8.93
C LEU A 90 -15.24 -10.15 7.84
N LYS A 91 -15.15 -10.78 6.66
CA LYS A 91 -14.38 -10.23 5.53
C LYS A 91 -14.95 -8.90 5.03
N ILE A 92 -16.27 -8.77 4.95
CA ILE A 92 -16.94 -7.53 4.54
C ILE A 92 -16.71 -6.44 5.59
N ILE A 93 -16.85 -6.77 6.89
CA ILE A 93 -16.58 -5.81 7.97
C ILE A 93 -15.14 -5.32 7.91
N LEU A 94 -14.18 -6.23 7.83
CA LEU A 94 -12.76 -5.86 7.75
C LEU A 94 -12.48 -4.98 6.52
N PHE A 95 -13.04 -5.33 5.36
CA PHE A 95 -12.90 -4.53 4.15
C PHE A 95 -13.47 -3.11 4.32
N ILE A 96 -14.65 -2.97 4.93
CA ILE A 96 -15.28 -1.68 5.18
C ILE A 96 -14.45 -0.84 6.17
N ILE A 97 -14.00 -1.43 7.28
CA ILE A 97 -13.18 -0.72 8.27
C ILE A 97 -11.88 -0.22 7.64
N LEU A 98 -11.22 -1.04 6.82
CA LEU A 98 -10.00 -0.63 6.11
C LEU A 98 -10.26 0.49 5.12
N LEU A 99 -11.36 0.44 4.36
CA LEU A 99 -11.75 1.53 3.46
C LEU A 99 -12.06 2.82 4.21
N ILE A 100 -12.80 2.75 5.31
CA ILE A 100 -13.09 3.91 6.17
C ILE A 100 -11.79 4.50 6.71
N GLY A 101 -10.84 3.66 7.16
CA GLY A 101 -9.53 4.12 7.62
C GLY A 101 -8.75 4.88 6.56
N ILE A 102 -8.73 4.39 5.32
CA ILE A 102 -8.10 5.08 4.18
C ILE A 102 -8.81 6.41 3.89
N ILE A 103 -10.14 6.41 3.84
CA ILE A 103 -10.93 7.61 3.56
C ILE A 103 -10.74 8.65 4.66
N HIS A 104 -10.69 8.24 5.93
CA HIS A 104 -10.45 9.15 7.05
C HIS A 104 -9.05 9.76 6.98
N ALA A 105 -8.02 8.96 6.66
CA ALA A 105 -6.66 9.45 6.49
C ALA A 105 -6.54 10.46 5.33
N ILE A 106 -7.31 10.27 4.25
CA ILE A 106 -7.34 11.17 3.07
C ILE A 106 -8.27 12.38 3.28
N GLY A 107 -9.36 12.24 4.02
CA GLY A 107 -10.28 13.35 4.33
C GLY A 107 -9.72 14.27 5.41
N GLY A 108 -8.83 13.76 6.24
CA GLY A 108 -7.96 14.54 7.12
C GLY A 108 -6.72 15.08 6.41
N ILE A 109 -6.81 15.43 5.12
CA ILE A 109 -5.82 16.18 4.33
C ILE A 109 -6.27 17.63 4.26
#